data_AF-A0A0F6ICV0-F1
#
_entry.id   AF-A0A0F6ICV0-F1
#
_cell.length_a   1.000
_cell.length_b   1.000
_cell.length_c   1.000
_cell.angle_alpha   90.00
_cell.angle_beta   90.00
_cell.angle_gamma   90.00
#
_symmetry.space_group_name_H-M   'P 1'
#
loop_
_entity.id
_entity.type
_entity.pdbx_description
1 polymer ?
#
loop_
_entity_poly.entity_id
_entity_poly.type
_entity_poly.pdbx_seq_one_letter_code
_entity_poly.pdbx_strand_id
1 'polypeptide(L)'
;MPNIRHKKKKDAEYLILGLQYRNRLLSNTKISETDRVFIYDYSKDHLVSFLVKDLKAVACLDSYFIDINNYKKKGPIDQNNYQIGFAIDKNLLKGFGSKDFSGTLVFIGKKNPFNKGKVKPILWKKMDLKEFPKIPMKPEHVSMFKGYTFGQTYQFESEGLKYYLQDIFKNEILSSREVTSRLHSRRLLVIKSKTKDLVFETFYSSHTGSVFIDLDSVGWRRQWTGRMFKNKPPVIFGFFSESYTCEDIDFLKLPQSGILISCDNRG
;
A
#
# COMPACT_ATOMS: atom_id res chain seq x y z
N MET A 1 -7.84 20.80 -19.08
CA MET A 1 -9.00 19.92 -19.36
C MET A 1 -10.00 20.63 -20.27
N PRO A 2 -11.03 19.95 -20.80
CA PRO A 2 -12.18 20.61 -21.44
C PRO A 2 -12.78 21.69 -20.54
N ASN A 3 -13.49 22.67 -21.12
CA ASN A 3 -14.23 23.64 -20.31
C ASN A 3 -15.40 22.94 -19.60
N ILE A 4 -15.32 22.89 -18.27
CA ILE A 4 -16.26 22.18 -17.39
C ILE A 4 -17.02 23.15 -16.46
N ARG A 5 -16.70 24.45 -16.48
CA ARG A 5 -17.21 25.42 -15.50
C ARG A 5 -18.74 25.58 -15.53
N HIS A 6 -19.36 25.29 -16.67
CA HIS A 6 -20.81 25.43 -16.88
C HIS A 6 -21.49 24.10 -17.24
N LYS A 7 -20.79 22.98 -17.18
CA LYS A 7 -21.40 21.67 -17.43
C LYS A 7 -22.29 21.28 -16.24
N LYS A 8 -23.40 20.60 -16.52
CA LYS A 8 -24.15 19.93 -15.45
C LYS A 8 -23.27 18.85 -14.85
N LYS A 9 -23.39 18.61 -13.54
CA LYS A 9 -22.57 17.65 -12.80
C LYS A 9 -22.54 16.26 -13.45
N LYS A 10 -23.69 15.72 -13.86
CA LYS A 10 -23.78 14.43 -14.57
C LYS A 10 -22.94 14.39 -15.86
N ASP A 11 -22.85 15.49 -16.58
CA ASP A 11 -22.08 15.61 -17.84
C ASP A 11 -20.58 15.87 -17.60
N ALA A 12 -20.21 16.06 -16.33
CA ALA A 12 -18.87 16.40 -15.86
C ALA A 12 -18.27 15.29 -14.98
N GLU A 13 -19.06 14.33 -14.49
CA GLU A 13 -18.60 13.21 -13.65
C GLU A 13 -17.58 12.32 -14.36
N TYR A 14 -17.78 12.06 -15.65
CA TYR A 14 -16.91 11.21 -16.45
C TYR A 14 -16.70 11.81 -17.83
N LEU A 15 -15.46 12.16 -18.14
CA LEU A 15 -15.08 12.82 -19.38
C LEU A 15 -14.12 11.96 -20.18
N ILE A 16 -14.50 11.63 -21.43
CA ILE A 16 -13.56 11.07 -22.39
C ILE A 16 -12.68 12.21 -22.92
N LEU A 17 -11.37 12.06 -22.79
CA LEU A 17 -10.39 13.05 -23.19
C LEU A 17 -9.99 12.84 -24.66
N GLY A 18 -10.28 13.85 -25.48
CA GLY A 18 -9.86 13.88 -26.89
C GLY A 18 -8.35 13.97 -27.07
N LEU A 19 -7.90 13.86 -28.33
CA LEU A 19 -6.49 13.71 -28.71
C LEU A 19 -5.56 14.76 -28.06
N GLN A 20 -5.96 16.04 -28.05
CA GLN A 20 -5.16 17.11 -27.44
C GLN A 20 -4.86 16.86 -25.96
N TYR A 21 -5.87 16.45 -25.18
CA TYR A 21 -5.71 16.20 -23.74
C TYR A 21 -5.00 14.87 -23.46
N ARG A 22 -5.22 13.87 -24.32
CA ARG A 22 -4.46 12.61 -24.29
C ARG A 22 -2.97 12.86 -24.50
N ASN A 23 -2.59 13.62 -25.52
CA ASN A 23 -1.19 13.94 -25.79
C ASN A 23 -0.54 14.64 -24.59
N ARG A 24 -1.27 15.55 -23.93
CA ARG A 24 -0.81 16.21 -22.70
C ARG A 24 -0.64 15.24 -21.52
N LEU A 25 -1.58 14.30 -21.34
CA LEU A 25 -1.45 13.24 -20.32
C LEU A 25 -0.17 12.44 -20.56
N LEU A 26 0.01 11.93 -21.78
CA LEU A 26 1.16 11.11 -22.16
C LEU A 26 2.49 11.85 -22.01
N SER A 27 2.57 13.10 -22.49
CA SER A 27 3.79 13.91 -22.39
C SER A 27 4.18 14.22 -20.95
N ASN A 28 3.21 14.59 -20.11
CA ASN A 28 3.48 15.00 -18.73
C ASN A 28 3.79 13.81 -17.82
N THR A 29 3.26 12.63 -18.13
CA THR A 29 3.52 11.39 -17.38
C THR A 29 4.68 10.57 -17.95
N LYS A 30 5.22 10.98 -19.11
CA LYS A 30 6.26 10.23 -19.85
C LYS A 30 5.81 8.82 -20.23
N ILE A 31 4.50 8.62 -20.42
CA ILE A 31 3.90 7.37 -20.89
C ILE A 31 3.87 7.38 -22.41
N SER A 32 4.23 6.26 -23.05
CA SER A 32 4.13 6.07 -24.49
C SER A 32 2.85 5.33 -24.87
N GLU A 33 2.35 5.58 -26.09
CA GLU A 33 1.26 4.80 -26.69
C GLU A 33 1.59 3.30 -26.82
N THR A 34 2.89 2.97 -26.92
CA THR A 34 3.40 1.60 -27.00
C THR A 34 3.55 0.93 -25.64
N ASP A 35 3.40 1.69 -24.54
CA ASP A 35 3.46 1.11 -23.21
C ASP A 35 2.21 0.27 -22.92
N ARG A 36 2.28 -0.49 -21.83
CA ARG A 36 1.18 -1.31 -21.33
C ARG A 36 0.83 -0.92 -19.91
N VAL A 37 -0.46 -0.93 -19.63
CA VAL A 37 -1.00 -0.92 -18.26
C VAL A 37 -1.02 -2.36 -17.78
N PHE A 38 -0.26 -2.67 -16.72
CA PHE A 38 -0.25 -3.95 -16.04
C PHE A 38 -1.01 -3.82 -14.73
N ILE A 39 -1.98 -4.71 -14.49
CA ILE A 39 -2.82 -4.70 -13.29
C ILE A 39 -2.71 -6.06 -12.64
N TYR A 40 -2.15 -6.09 -11.44
CA TYR A 40 -1.84 -7.30 -10.71
C TYR A 40 -2.60 -7.37 -9.39
N ASP A 41 -3.53 -8.31 -9.29
CA ASP A 41 -4.12 -8.73 -8.02
C ASP A 41 -3.19 -9.74 -7.35
N TYR A 42 -2.43 -9.28 -6.36
CA TYR A 42 -1.50 -10.13 -5.63
C TYR A 42 -2.21 -11.09 -4.68
N SER A 43 -3.47 -10.82 -4.31
CA SER A 43 -4.26 -11.67 -3.42
C SER A 43 -4.85 -12.89 -4.15
N LYS A 44 -5.07 -12.78 -5.46
CA LYS A 44 -5.55 -13.85 -6.36
C LYS A 44 -4.49 -14.39 -7.31
N ASP A 45 -3.29 -13.82 -7.30
CA ASP A 45 -2.25 -14.09 -8.29
C ASP A 45 -2.75 -13.94 -9.74
N HIS A 46 -3.52 -12.89 -9.98
CA HIS A 46 -4.15 -12.62 -11.27
C HIS A 46 -3.57 -11.35 -11.90
N LEU A 47 -3.12 -11.45 -13.15
CA LEU A 47 -2.45 -10.36 -13.86
C LEU A 47 -3.09 -10.21 -15.23
N VAL A 48 -3.52 -9.00 -15.54
CA VAL A 48 -3.97 -8.60 -16.88
C VAL A 48 -3.11 -7.46 -17.41
N SER A 49 -3.14 -7.25 -18.73
CA SER A 49 -2.47 -6.09 -19.32
C SER A 49 -3.13 -5.59 -20.60
N PHE A 50 -3.05 -4.28 -20.81
CA PHE A 50 -3.65 -3.60 -21.95
C PHE A 50 -2.63 -2.64 -22.58
N LEU A 51 -2.63 -2.48 -23.91
CA LEU A 51 -1.83 -1.45 -24.56
C LEU A 51 -2.43 -0.09 -24.27
N VAL A 52 -1.57 0.90 -23.98
CA VAL A 52 -2.02 2.28 -23.70
C VAL A 52 -2.82 2.83 -24.88
N LYS A 53 -2.38 2.63 -26.12
CA LYS A 53 -3.08 3.07 -27.33
C LYS A 53 -4.52 2.55 -27.49
N ASP A 54 -4.84 1.42 -26.87
CA ASP A 54 -6.16 0.79 -26.99
C ASP A 54 -7.12 1.28 -25.88
N LEU A 55 -6.62 2.02 -24.89
CA LEU A 55 -7.42 2.54 -23.78
C LEU A 55 -7.83 3.99 -24.00
N LYS A 56 -9.06 4.33 -23.60
CA LYS A 56 -9.55 5.72 -23.60
C LYS A 56 -8.88 6.48 -22.46
N ALA A 57 -8.30 7.64 -22.77
CA ALA A 57 -7.90 8.60 -21.74
C ALA A 57 -9.16 9.26 -21.18
N VAL A 58 -9.27 9.34 -19.87
CA VAL A 58 -10.46 9.84 -19.19
C VAL A 58 -10.10 10.73 -18.01
N ALA A 59 -11.05 11.57 -17.65
CA ALA A 59 -11.04 12.25 -16.37
C ALA A 59 -12.33 11.93 -15.61
N CYS A 60 -12.17 11.43 -14.39
CA CYS A 60 -13.25 11.11 -13.47
C CYS A 60 -13.27 12.16 -12.37
N LEU A 61 -14.43 12.74 -12.11
CA LEU A 61 -14.60 13.63 -10.96
C LEU A 61 -14.44 12.79 -9.69
N ASP A 62 -13.71 13.33 -8.72
CA ASP A 62 -13.48 12.67 -7.44
C ASP A 62 -14.80 12.41 -6.70
N SER A 63 -14.94 11.23 -6.11
CA SER A 63 -16.17 10.77 -5.47
C SER A 63 -16.67 11.70 -4.35
N TYR A 64 -15.76 12.42 -3.68
CA TYR A 64 -16.12 13.42 -2.67
C TYR A 64 -16.93 14.59 -3.25
N PHE A 65 -16.77 14.86 -4.54
CA PHE A 65 -17.55 15.85 -5.27
C PHE A 65 -18.76 15.23 -6.00
N ILE A 66 -18.84 13.89 -6.08
CA ILE A 66 -19.96 13.14 -6.66
C ILE A 66 -21.07 12.89 -5.63
N ASP A 67 -20.77 12.56 -4.38
CA ASP A 67 -21.79 12.07 -3.41
C ASP A 67 -21.80 12.85 -2.08
N ILE A 68 -22.96 12.77 -1.39
CA ILE A 68 -23.30 13.24 -0.05
C ILE A 68 -23.71 14.73 0.05
N ASN A 69 -25.02 14.97 0.02
CA ASN A 69 -25.81 15.92 0.86
C ASN A 69 -25.28 17.35 1.16
N ASN A 70 -24.21 17.82 0.53
CA ASN A 70 -23.66 19.16 0.70
C ASN A 70 -24.34 20.11 -0.29
N TYR A 71 -25.58 20.43 0.06
CA TYR A 71 -26.51 21.36 -0.59
C TYR A 71 -26.00 22.80 -0.80
N LYS A 72 -24.69 23.10 -0.72
CA LYS A 72 -24.19 24.49 -0.73
C LYS A 72 -22.91 24.80 -1.52
N LYS A 73 -22.19 23.85 -2.14
CA LYS A 73 -21.13 24.25 -3.09
C LYS A 73 -21.71 24.55 -4.48
N LYS A 74 -22.40 25.68 -4.61
CA LYS A 74 -22.79 26.32 -5.88
C LYS A 74 -21.57 27.00 -6.54
N GLY A 75 -20.48 26.25 -6.74
CA GLY A 75 -19.25 26.74 -7.37
C GLY A 75 -18.95 26.00 -8.67
N PRO A 76 -18.22 26.61 -9.62
CA PRO A 76 -17.76 25.91 -10.81
C PRO A 76 -16.89 24.71 -10.41
N ILE A 77 -17.01 23.60 -11.15
CA ILE A 77 -16.17 22.41 -10.94
C ILE A 77 -14.73 22.77 -11.32
N ASP A 78 -13.80 22.59 -10.38
CA ASP A 78 -12.36 22.81 -10.60
C ASP A 78 -11.72 21.59 -11.28
N GLN A 79 -10.71 21.83 -12.12
CA GLN A 79 -9.93 20.76 -12.76
C GLN A 79 -9.15 19.93 -11.74
N ASN A 80 -8.76 20.52 -10.61
CA ASN A 80 -8.07 19.85 -9.52
C ASN A 80 -8.94 18.82 -8.80
N ASN A 81 -10.25 18.76 -9.07
CA ASN A 81 -11.16 17.76 -8.50
C ASN A 81 -11.24 16.48 -9.34
N TYR A 82 -10.44 16.36 -10.40
CA TYR A 82 -10.46 15.20 -11.29
C TYR A 82 -9.27 14.28 -11.08
N GLN A 83 -9.55 12.98 -11.12
CA GLN A 83 -8.57 11.93 -11.36
C GLN A 83 -8.46 11.70 -12.86
N ILE A 84 -7.23 11.68 -13.39
CA ILE A 84 -6.99 11.52 -14.83
C ILE A 84 -6.21 10.24 -15.07
N GLY A 85 -6.67 9.42 -16.01
CA GLY A 85 -6.03 8.15 -16.31
C GLY A 85 -6.62 7.46 -17.52
N PHE A 86 -6.53 6.12 -17.53
CA PHE A 86 -7.05 5.28 -18.60
C PHE A 86 -8.25 4.48 -18.10
N ALA A 87 -9.34 4.50 -18.86
CA ALA A 87 -10.53 3.73 -18.54
C ALA A 87 -10.34 2.25 -18.89
N ILE A 88 -10.76 1.37 -17.98
CA ILE A 88 -10.72 -0.08 -18.15
C ILE A 88 -12.10 -0.63 -17.88
N ASP A 89 -12.61 -1.44 -18.80
CA ASP A 89 -13.87 -2.14 -18.62
C ASP A 89 -13.74 -3.17 -17.48
N LYS A 90 -14.58 -3.04 -16.46
CA LYS A 90 -14.62 -3.95 -15.31
C LYS A 90 -14.86 -5.41 -15.71
N ASN A 91 -15.53 -5.67 -16.84
CA ASN A 91 -15.71 -7.02 -17.36
C ASN A 91 -14.40 -7.69 -17.79
N LEU A 92 -13.37 -6.92 -18.11
CA LEU A 92 -12.02 -7.40 -18.43
C LEU A 92 -11.20 -7.71 -17.16
N LEU A 93 -11.73 -7.37 -15.99
CA LEU A 93 -11.14 -7.62 -14.67
C LEU A 93 -11.88 -8.76 -13.94
N LYS A 94 -12.54 -9.66 -14.68
CA LYS A 94 -13.11 -10.89 -14.11
C LYS A 94 -11.98 -11.74 -13.52
N GLY A 95 -12.15 -12.21 -12.28
CA GLY A 95 -11.16 -13.00 -11.55
C GLY A 95 -10.36 -12.24 -10.48
N PHE A 96 -10.50 -10.91 -10.44
CA PHE A 96 -9.99 -10.10 -9.33
C PHE A 96 -10.80 -10.35 -8.05
N GLY A 97 -10.12 -10.34 -6.91
CA GLY A 97 -10.61 -10.85 -5.64
C GLY A 97 -11.42 -9.86 -4.81
N SER A 98 -11.16 -8.56 -4.95
CA SER A 98 -11.87 -7.53 -4.18
C SER A 98 -12.70 -6.63 -5.11
N LYS A 99 -13.89 -6.23 -4.65
CA LYS A 99 -14.83 -5.42 -5.45
C LYS A 99 -14.32 -4.00 -5.70
N ASP A 100 -13.45 -3.53 -4.81
CA ASP A 100 -12.80 -2.22 -4.72
C ASP A 100 -11.35 -2.24 -5.22
N PHE A 101 -10.83 -3.40 -5.64
CA PHE A 101 -9.45 -3.60 -6.08
C PHE A 101 -8.35 -3.31 -5.03
N SER A 102 -8.65 -3.26 -3.72
CA SER A 102 -7.66 -3.08 -2.64
C SER A 102 -6.50 -4.08 -2.62
N GLY A 103 -6.66 -5.27 -3.23
CA GLY A 103 -5.60 -6.26 -3.41
C GLY A 103 -4.76 -6.08 -4.68
N THR A 104 -4.80 -4.90 -5.32
CA THR A 104 -4.30 -4.71 -6.70
C THR A 104 -3.22 -3.64 -6.78
N LEU A 105 -2.21 -3.90 -7.60
CA LEU A 105 -1.19 -2.92 -8.00
C LEU A 105 -1.24 -2.65 -9.50
N VAL A 106 -1.00 -1.39 -9.87
CA VAL A 106 -0.98 -0.95 -11.27
C VAL A 106 0.41 -0.42 -11.61
N PHE A 107 0.90 -0.78 -12.79
CA PHE A 107 2.13 -0.22 -13.35
C PHE A 107 1.93 0.08 -14.84
N ILE A 108 2.40 1.23 -15.30
CA ILE A 108 2.37 1.61 -16.72
C ILE A 108 3.80 1.68 -17.24
N GLY A 109 4.10 0.90 -18.28
CA GLY A 109 5.40 0.94 -18.94
C GLY A 109 5.60 -0.17 -19.96
N LYS A 110 6.83 -0.29 -20.45
CA LYS A 110 7.17 -1.22 -21.55
C LYS A 110 7.07 -2.70 -21.18
N LYS A 111 7.36 -3.06 -19.93
CA LYS A 111 7.48 -4.47 -19.48
C LYS A 111 6.80 -4.69 -18.14
N ASN A 112 6.22 -5.88 -17.99
CA ASN A 112 5.58 -6.32 -16.75
C ASN A 112 6.62 -6.39 -15.61
N PRO A 113 6.46 -5.62 -14.52
CA PRO A 113 7.38 -5.64 -13.38
C PRO A 113 7.10 -6.77 -12.39
N PHE A 114 5.92 -7.40 -12.42
CA PHE A 114 5.45 -8.33 -11.41
C PHE A 114 5.88 -9.78 -11.69
N ASN A 115 6.19 -10.51 -10.63
CA ASN A 115 6.32 -11.97 -10.62
C ASN A 115 5.05 -12.59 -10.04
N LYS A 116 4.33 -13.31 -10.90
CA LYS A 116 3.18 -14.12 -10.49
C LYS A 116 3.61 -15.28 -9.59
N GLY A 117 2.78 -15.61 -8.60
CA GLY A 117 2.92 -16.77 -7.72
C GLY A 117 4.07 -16.67 -6.71
N LYS A 118 4.68 -15.49 -6.59
CA LYS A 118 5.83 -15.23 -5.71
C LYS A 118 5.51 -14.33 -4.51
N VAL A 119 4.23 -14.03 -4.29
CA VAL A 119 3.75 -13.27 -3.13
C VAL A 119 2.85 -14.19 -2.31
N LYS A 120 3.02 -14.18 -0.99
CA LYS A 120 2.28 -15.05 -0.07
C LYS A 120 1.81 -14.26 1.14
N PRO A 121 0.64 -14.60 1.71
CA PRO A 121 0.21 -14.02 2.95
C PRO A 121 1.11 -14.50 4.09
N ILE A 122 1.38 -13.63 5.05
CA ILE A 122 2.05 -13.99 6.28
C ILE A 122 1.02 -14.57 7.25
N LEU A 123 1.34 -15.72 7.82
CA LEU A 123 0.56 -16.36 8.87
C LEU A 123 1.39 -16.36 10.14
N TRP A 124 1.21 -15.32 10.96
CA TRP A 124 1.97 -15.15 12.19
C TRP A 124 1.64 -16.23 13.20
N LYS A 125 2.66 -16.92 13.70
CA LYS A 125 2.54 -17.86 14.82
C LYS A 125 3.11 -17.22 16.07
N LYS A 126 2.35 -17.19 17.16
CA LYS A 126 2.89 -16.79 18.46
C LYS A 126 4.10 -17.63 18.82
N MET A 127 5.08 -17.03 19.48
CA MET A 127 6.27 -17.70 20.00
C MET A 127 6.61 -17.20 21.40
N ASP A 128 7.48 -17.94 22.09
CA ASP A 128 8.02 -17.52 23.38
C ASP A 128 9.10 -16.45 23.19
N LEU A 129 9.14 -15.46 24.08
CA LEU A 129 10.16 -14.40 24.07
C LEU A 129 11.60 -14.95 24.16
N LYS A 130 11.81 -16.10 24.82
CA LYS A 130 13.12 -16.75 24.93
C LYS A 130 13.66 -17.22 23.58
N GLU A 131 12.78 -17.49 22.62
CA GLU A 131 13.14 -17.90 21.26
C GLU A 131 13.35 -16.68 20.33
N PHE A 132 12.96 -15.48 20.76
CA PHE A 132 13.12 -14.28 19.94
C PHE A 132 14.60 -13.93 19.74
N PRO A 133 15.04 -13.55 18.52
CA PRO A 133 16.44 -13.25 18.25
C PRO A 133 16.99 -12.14 19.15
N LYS A 134 18.13 -12.41 19.79
CA LYS A 134 18.85 -11.44 20.65
C LYS A 134 19.67 -10.44 19.82
N ILE A 135 19.04 -9.83 18.82
CA ILE A 135 19.66 -8.78 18.00
C ILE A 135 19.44 -7.43 18.71
N PRO A 136 20.52 -6.75 19.14
CA PRO A 136 20.39 -5.48 19.85
C PRO A 136 19.79 -4.42 18.94
N MET A 137 18.94 -3.56 19.51
CA MET A 137 18.48 -2.36 18.82
C MET A 137 19.61 -1.34 18.77
N LYS A 138 19.62 -0.52 17.72
CA LYS A 138 20.50 0.64 17.65
C LYS A 138 20.19 1.66 18.78
N PRO A 139 21.18 2.42 19.27
CA PRO A 139 21.01 3.33 20.42
C PRO A 139 19.85 4.33 20.29
N GLU A 140 19.58 4.81 19.08
CA GLU A 140 18.48 5.73 18.78
C GLU A 140 17.12 5.10 19.06
N HIS A 141 16.93 3.82 18.74
CA HIS A 141 15.68 3.09 19.00
C HIS A 141 15.56 2.70 20.48
N VAL A 142 16.67 2.34 21.13
CA VAL A 142 16.69 2.13 22.59
C VAL A 142 16.21 3.40 23.31
N SER A 143 16.69 4.57 22.88
CA SER A 143 16.27 5.85 23.44
C SER A 143 14.80 6.17 23.13
N MET A 144 14.35 5.92 21.89
CA MET A 144 12.98 6.14 21.45
C MET A 144 11.95 5.34 22.26
N PHE A 145 12.25 4.07 22.56
CA PHE A 145 11.36 3.17 23.29
C PHE A 145 11.63 3.13 24.80
N LYS A 146 12.32 4.12 25.36
CA LYS A 146 12.54 4.22 26.80
C LYS A 146 11.18 4.34 27.53
N GLY A 147 10.93 3.44 28.47
CA GLY A 147 9.67 3.39 29.23
C GLY A 147 8.52 2.65 28.55
N TYR A 148 8.76 2.06 27.37
CA TYR A 148 7.80 1.19 26.68
C TYR A 148 7.92 -0.25 27.19
N THR A 149 6.85 -1.02 27.00
CA THR A 149 6.80 -2.44 27.34
C THR A 149 6.89 -3.28 26.07
N PHE A 150 7.76 -4.29 26.06
CA PHE A 150 7.86 -5.26 24.98
C PHE A 150 6.93 -6.44 25.26
N GLY A 151 6.04 -6.75 24.31
CA GLY A 151 4.97 -7.71 24.49
C GLY A 151 5.15 -8.99 23.69
N GLN A 152 4.01 -9.50 23.18
CA GLN A 152 3.94 -10.77 22.45
C GLN A 152 4.87 -10.78 21.24
N THR A 153 5.50 -11.93 21.03
CA THR A 153 6.35 -12.18 19.87
C THR A 153 5.71 -13.19 18.92
N TYR A 154 6.05 -13.07 17.64
CA TYR A 154 5.52 -13.90 16.57
C TYR A 154 6.63 -14.27 15.60
N GLN A 155 6.44 -15.40 14.92
CA GLN A 155 7.32 -15.88 13.87
C GLN A 155 6.57 -16.28 12.61
N PHE A 156 7.30 -16.21 11.50
CA PHE A 156 6.92 -16.75 10.20
C PHE A 156 8.18 -17.18 9.44
N GLU A 157 8.06 -18.13 8.52
CA GLU A 157 9.19 -18.59 7.70
C GLU A 157 8.74 -18.75 6.24
N SER A 158 9.53 -18.22 5.31
CA SER A 158 9.29 -18.34 3.87
C SER A 158 10.57 -18.12 3.08
N GLU A 159 10.76 -18.90 2.01
CA GLU A 159 11.87 -18.75 1.06
C GLU A 159 13.27 -18.68 1.70
N GLY A 160 13.49 -19.41 2.78
CA GLY A 160 14.77 -19.41 3.50
C GLY A 160 15.00 -18.17 4.36
N LEU A 161 13.98 -17.35 4.60
CA LEU A 161 13.97 -16.23 5.55
C LEU A 161 13.09 -16.55 6.75
N LYS A 162 13.56 -16.20 7.95
CA LYS A 162 12.77 -16.21 9.18
C LYS A 162 12.42 -14.79 9.58
N TYR A 163 11.16 -14.58 9.88
CA TYR A 163 10.57 -13.29 10.24
C TYR A 163 10.21 -13.38 11.72
N TYR A 164 10.58 -12.36 12.47
CA TYR A 164 10.29 -12.24 13.89
C TYR A 164 9.67 -10.88 14.13
N LEU A 165 8.49 -10.87 14.76
CA LEU A 165 7.75 -9.65 15.08
C LEU A 165 7.58 -9.55 16.58
N GLN A 166 7.74 -8.35 17.13
CA GLN A 166 7.51 -8.09 18.55
C GLN A 166 6.65 -6.84 18.71
N ASP A 167 5.55 -6.98 19.45
CA ASP A 167 4.70 -5.86 19.84
C ASP A 167 5.44 -4.98 20.87
N ILE A 168 5.32 -3.66 20.72
CA ILE A 168 5.89 -2.64 21.61
C ILE A 168 4.76 -1.71 22.02
N PHE A 169 4.52 -1.64 23.32
CA PHE A 169 3.43 -0.88 23.90
C PHE A 169 3.92 0.38 24.59
N LYS A 170 3.25 1.50 24.31
CA LYS A 170 3.45 2.74 25.03
C LYS A 170 2.62 2.73 26.30
N ASN A 171 3.27 2.95 27.43
CA ASN A 171 2.59 3.12 28.71
C ASN A 171 2.16 4.58 28.85
N GLU A 172 0.87 4.81 29.07
CA GLU A 172 0.29 6.14 29.29
C GLU A 172 -0.30 6.19 30.70
N ILE A 173 0.24 7.08 31.52
CA ILE A 173 -0.27 7.34 32.87
C ILE A 173 -1.46 8.30 32.72
N LEU A 174 -2.67 7.79 32.91
CA LEU A 174 -3.90 8.58 32.86
C LEU A 174 -4.18 9.28 34.19
N SER A 175 -3.76 8.66 35.30
CA SER A 175 -3.81 9.23 36.64
C SER A 175 -2.80 8.52 37.55
N SER A 176 -2.66 8.97 38.81
CA SER A 176 -1.77 8.33 39.81
C SER A 176 -2.09 6.86 40.10
N ARG A 177 -3.24 6.34 39.62
CA ARG A 177 -3.69 4.96 39.84
C ARG A 177 -4.02 4.19 38.56
N GLU A 178 -3.91 4.81 37.39
CA GLU A 178 -4.32 4.20 36.14
C GLU A 178 -3.24 4.37 35.07
N VAL A 179 -2.65 3.24 34.67
CA VAL A 179 -1.72 3.15 33.55
C VAL A 179 -2.40 2.31 32.48
N THR A 180 -2.55 2.88 31.30
CA THR A 180 -2.98 2.13 30.11
C THR A 180 -1.79 1.83 29.24
N SER A 181 -1.87 0.73 28.50
CA SER A 181 -0.82 0.33 27.56
C SER A 181 -1.47 0.19 26.19
N ARG A 182 -0.96 0.93 25.21
CA ARG A 182 -1.49 0.93 23.84
C ARG A 182 -0.41 0.42 22.89
N LEU A 183 -0.80 -0.44 21.94
CA LEU A 183 0.11 -0.90 20.90
C LEU A 183 0.59 0.33 20.12
N HIS A 184 1.89 0.60 20.20
CA HIS A 184 2.48 1.76 19.55
C HIS A 184 3.34 1.36 18.37
N SER A 185 4.16 0.32 18.52
CA SER A 185 5.03 -0.13 17.44
C SER A 185 5.09 -1.64 17.35
N ARG A 186 5.48 -2.14 16.18
CA ARG A 186 5.90 -3.53 15.97
C ARG A 186 7.31 -3.53 15.41
N ARG A 187 8.26 -4.15 16.13
CA ARG A 187 9.61 -4.39 15.63
C ARG A 187 9.61 -5.64 14.77
N LEU A 188 9.99 -5.51 13.51
CA LEU A 188 10.19 -6.63 12.61
C LEU A 188 11.68 -6.87 12.41
N LEU A 189 12.09 -8.12 12.56
CA LEU A 189 13.41 -8.63 12.18
C LEU A 189 13.23 -9.71 11.12
N VAL A 190 14.02 -9.64 10.06
CA VAL A 190 14.10 -10.72 9.07
C VAL A 190 15.53 -11.19 8.96
N ILE A 191 15.75 -12.49 9.15
CA ILE A 191 17.08 -13.10 9.11
C ILE A 191 17.12 -14.25 8.10
N LYS A 192 18.30 -14.54 7.56
CA LYS A 192 18.51 -15.74 6.74
C LYS A 192 18.43 -16.99 7.64
N SER A 193 17.66 -17.99 7.22
CA SER A 193 17.42 -19.21 7.99
C SER A 193 18.70 -20.00 8.26
N LYS A 194 19.62 -20.04 7.27
CA LYS A 194 20.87 -20.79 7.31
C LYS A 194 21.99 -20.07 8.06
N THR A 195 22.32 -18.84 7.65
CA THR A 195 23.48 -18.10 8.19
C THR A 195 23.15 -17.28 9.43
N LYS A 196 21.85 -17.04 9.70
CA LYS A 196 21.35 -16.15 10.76
C LYS A 196 21.67 -14.67 10.57
N ASP A 197 22.20 -14.27 9.40
CA ASP A 197 22.44 -12.86 9.09
C ASP A 197 21.14 -12.06 9.12
N LEU A 198 21.19 -10.87 9.71
CA LEU A 198 20.11 -9.89 9.61
C LEU A 198 20.01 -9.37 8.16
N VAL A 199 18.81 -9.47 7.60
CA VAL A 199 18.46 -9.02 6.24
C VAL A 199 17.68 -7.71 6.28
N PHE A 200 16.85 -7.54 7.30
CA PHE A 200 15.96 -6.39 7.41
C PHE A 200 15.57 -6.16 8.88
N GLU A 201 15.51 -4.91 9.28
CA GLU A 201 14.94 -4.47 10.56
C GLU A 201 14.13 -3.20 10.30
N THR A 202 12.92 -3.14 10.86
CA THR A 202 12.10 -1.93 10.85
C THR A 202 11.19 -1.88 12.08
N PHE A 203 10.67 -0.69 12.35
CA PHE A 203 9.71 -0.43 13.41
C PHE A 203 8.46 0.20 12.81
N TYR A 204 7.44 -0.61 12.59
CA TYR A 204 6.13 -0.13 12.15
C TYR A 204 5.47 0.55 13.34
N SER A 205 5.45 1.88 13.37
CA SER A 205 4.92 2.68 14.48
C SER A 205 3.63 3.39 14.10
N SER A 206 2.64 3.34 15.00
CA SER A 206 1.39 4.09 14.88
C SER A 206 1.69 5.57 14.76
N HIS A 207 0.99 6.23 13.87
CA HIS A 207 1.09 7.66 13.64
C HIS A 207 -0.29 8.21 13.26
N THR A 208 -0.42 9.52 13.16
CA THR A 208 -1.71 10.15 12.86
C THR A 208 -2.25 9.64 11.53
N GLY A 209 -3.44 9.02 11.56
CA GLY A 209 -4.11 8.49 10.38
C GLY A 209 -3.79 7.05 10.02
N SER A 210 -2.91 6.37 10.76
CA SER A 210 -2.62 4.94 10.55
C SER A 210 -3.28 4.05 11.59
N VAL A 211 -3.80 2.91 11.13
CA VAL A 211 -4.37 1.86 11.99
C VAL A 211 -3.64 0.57 11.72
N PHE A 212 -3.16 -0.10 12.77
CA PHE A 212 -2.55 -1.42 12.62
C PHE A 212 -3.57 -2.41 12.06
N ILE A 213 -3.13 -3.15 11.05
CA ILE A 213 -3.87 -4.31 10.57
C ILE A 213 -3.61 -5.49 11.52
N ASP A 214 -4.67 -6.21 11.86
CA ASP A 214 -4.60 -7.38 12.73
C ASP A 214 -3.76 -8.49 12.08
N LEU A 215 -2.94 -9.16 12.89
CA LEU A 215 -1.99 -10.18 12.42
C LEU A 215 -2.66 -11.46 11.90
N ASP A 216 -3.92 -11.69 12.28
CA ASP A 216 -4.76 -12.82 11.87
C ASP A 216 -5.82 -12.44 10.83
N SER A 217 -5.72 -11.23 10.26
CA SER A 217 -6.61 -10.74 9.20
C SER A 217 -6.76 -11.75 8.05
N VAL A 218 -7.88 -11.69 7.35
CA VAL A 218 -8.22 -12.59 6.23
C VAL A 218 -8.30 -11.84 4.90
N GLY A 219 -8.08 -12.57 3.80
CA GLY A 219 -8.17 -12.01 2.45
C GLY A 219 -7.04 -11.01 2.14
N TRP A 220 -7.38 -9.90 1.48
CA TRP A 220 -6.40 -8.90 1.03
C TRP A 220 -5.79 -8.11 2.18
N ARG A 221 -6.51 -7.94 3.30
CA ARG A 221 -6.05 -7.26 4.52
C ARG A 221 -4.97 -8.03 5.30
N ARG A 222 -4.34 -9.03 4.70
CA ARG A 222 -3.22 -9.73 5.33
C ARG A 222 -1.95 -8.89 5.20
N GLN A 223 -0.96 -9.18 6.03
CA GLN A 223 0.41 -8.82 5.69
C GLN A 223 0.92 -9.79 4.61
N TRP A 224 1.73 -9.27 3.70
CA TRP A 224 2.22 -10.03 2.54
C TRP A 224 3.73 -9.95 2.45
N THR A 225 4.34 -10.99 1.93
CA THR A 225 5.77 -11.01 1.61
C THR A 225 6.08 -11.86 0.39
N GLY A 226 7.27 -11.67 -0.19
CA GLY A 226 7.80 -12.52 -1.25
C GLY A 226 8.42 -11.72 -2.39
N ARG A 227 8.79 -12.38 -3.47
CA ARG A 227 9.49 -11.76 -4.61
C ARG A 227 8.52 -11.14 -5.61
N MET A 228 7.77 -10.12 -5.18
CA MET A 228 6.74 -9.47 -5.99
C MET A 228 7.27 -8.88 -7.30
N PHE A 229 8.46 -8.26 -7.28
CA PHE A 229 9.00 -7.54 -8.44
C PHE A 229 10.18 -8.27 -9.08
N LYS A 230 10.25 -8.25 -10.41
CA LYS A 230 11.38 -8.77 -11.18
C LYS A 230 12.64 -7.98 -10.88
N ASN A 231 13.76 -8.68 -10.70
CA ASN A 231 15.09 -8.09 -10.49
C ASN A 231 15.16 -7.13 -9.28
N LYS A 232 14.31 -7.36 -8.27
CA LYS A 232 14.31 -6.62 -7.00
C LYS A 232 14.37 -7.60 -5.82
N PRO A 233 14.78 -7.12 -4.63
CA PRO A 233 14.69 -7.92 -3.41
C PRO A 233 13.25 -8.37 -3.13
N PRO A 234 13.07 -9.43 -2.31
CA PRO A 234 11.76 -9.74 -1.74
C PRO A 234 11.20 -8.54 -0.98
N VAL A 235 9.87 -8.47 -0.87
CA VAL A 235 9.15 -7.36 -0.22
C VAL A 235 8.42 -7.80 1.03
N ILE A 236 8.02 -6.84 1.85
CA ILE A 236 7.02 -7.01 2.90
C ILE A 236 6.14 -5.75 3.01
N PHE A 237 4.84 -5.92 3.26
CA PHE A 237 3.86 -4.82 3.35
C PHE A 237 2.53 -5.26 4.00
N GLY A 238 1.60 -4.32 4.19
CA GLY A 238 0.24 -4.58 4.70
C GLY A 238 0.10 -4.48 6.23
N PHE A 239 0.96 -3.70 6.89
CA PHE A 239 0.94 -3.53 8.35
C PHE A 239 -0.01 -2.43 8.83
N PHE A 240 -0.32 -1.46 7.97
CA PHE A 240 -1.18 -0.32 8.27
C PHE A 240 -2.30 -0.20 7.26
N SER A 241 -3.45 0.29 7.72
CA SER A 241 -4.42 1.01 6.90
C SER A 241 -4.14 2.49 7.06
N GLU A 242 -3.96 3.20 5.95
CA GLU A 242 -3.63 4.62 5.94
C GLU A 242 -4.83 5.50 5.55
N SER A 243 -5.06 6.58 6.30
CA SER A 243 -6.13 7.56 6.02
C SER A 243 -5.65 8.77 5.21
N TYR A 244 -4.41 9.22 5.44
CA TYR A 244 -3.89 10.48 4.88
C TYR A 244 -2.64 10.28 4.03
N THR A 245 -2.14 9.05 3.93
CA THR A 245 -0.92 8.70 3.20
C THR A 245 -1.21 7.46 2.37
N CYS A 246 -0.22 7.05 1.57
CA CYS A 246 -0.28 5.80 0.84
C CYS A 246 0.61 4.78 1.53
N GLU A 247 0.22 3.51 1.44
CA GLU A 247 1.03 2.43 1.98
C GLU A 247 2.38 2.30 1.26
N ASP A 248 3.39 1.89 2.00
CA ASP A 248 4.71 1.56 1.49
C ASP A 248 4.88 0.05 1.28
N ILE A 249 5.69 -0.31 0.29
CA ILE A 249 6.18 -1.66 0.09
C ILE A 249 7.68 -1.69 0.40
N ASP A 250 8.05 -2.26 1.55
CA ASP A 250 9.45 -2.38 1.95
C ASP A 250 10.17 -3.48 1.18
N PHE A 251 11.41 -3.21 0.76
CA PHE A 251 12.33 -4.25 0.31
C PHE A 251 13.06 -4.88 1.50
N LEU A 252 13.06 -6.21 1.58
CA LEU A 252 13.80 -6.99 2.56
C LEU A 252 15.31 -6.96 2.26
N LYS A 253 15.94 -5.83 2.56
CA LYS A 253 17.39 -5.61 2.50
C LYS A 253 17.82 -4.48 3.43
N LEU A 254 19.13 -4.39 3.67
CA LEU A 254 19.78 -3.24 4.30
C LEU A 254 20.70 -2.53 3.28
N PRO A 255 20.80 -1.19 3.30
CA PRO A 255 19.95 -0.26 4.07
C PRO A 255 18.48 -0.31 3.59
N GLN A 256 17.56 0.08 4.47
CA GLN A 256 16.12 0.06 4.18
C GLN A 256 15.81 0.94 2.97
N SER A 257 14.91 0.43 2.14
CA SER A 257 14.31 1.16 1.02
C SER A 257 13.05 0.44 0.61
N GLY A 258 12.17 1.12 -0.11
CA GLY A 258 10.92 0.52 -0.58
C GLY A 258 10.39 1.20 -1.83
N ILE A 259 9.11 0.95 -2.09
CA ILE A 259 8.30 1.67 -3.07
C ILE A 259 7.15 2.31 -2.30
N LEU A 260 7.05 3.63 -2.36
CA LEU A 260 5.84 4.34 -1.97
C LEU A 260 4.78 4.13 -3.05
N ILE A 261 3.64 3.55 -2.66
CA ILE A 261 2.53 3.36 -3.59
C ILE A 261 1.97 4.74 -3.94
N SER A 262 1.80 5.02 -5.24
CA SER A 262 1.09 6.22 -5.66
C SER A 262 -0.41 6.00 -5.53
N CYS A 263 -1.04 6.69 -4.58
CA CYS A 263 -2.48 6.69 -4.36
C CYS A 263 -3.02 8.11 -4.29
N ASP A 264 -4.33 8.25 -4.41
CA ASP A 264 -5.03 9.51 -4.19
C ASP A 264 -5.53 9.56 -2.74
N ASN A 265 -4.94 10.47 -1.96
CA ASN A 265 -5.18 10.62 -0.52
C ASN A 265 -5.83 11.98 -0.18
N ARG A 266 -6.54 12.61 -1.13
CA ARG A 266 -7.21 13.92 -0.94
C ARG A 266 -8.47 13.86 -0.05
N GLY A 267 -8.45 13.01 0.98
CA GLY A 267 -9.51 12.86 1.98
C GLY A 267 -9.64 14.05 2.93
#